data_AF-A0AA36HE03-F1
#
_entry.id   AF-A0AA36HE03-F1
#
_cell.length_a   1.000
_cell.length_b   1.000
_cell.length_c   1.000
_cell.angle_alpha   90.00
_cell.angle_beta   90.00
_cell.angle_gamma   90.00
#
_symmetry.space_group_name_H-M   'P 1'
#
loop_
_entity.id
_entity.type
_entity.pdbx_description
1 polymer ?
#
loop_
_entity_poly.entity_id
_entity_poly.type
_entity_poly.pdbx_seq_one_letter_code
_entity_poly.pdbx_strand_id
1 'polypeptide(L)'
;MPKDVPKPTCCIRDPSRAVVTGHYGTRFSSIAIIDAQTLLIQKFTIEGSKPPDAWIYAGRGEINQENGKKAFILGRDTPEHHCSIREDWADEDIVVRLGEYQTVYDIEWISVFCYNYSVDFAHLPVKLDHTRDFVPAYLPEFRTMAPFRERKRKCA
;
A
#
# COMPACT_ATOMS: atom_id res chain seq x y z
N MET A 1 -5.05 11.89 -35.73
CA MET A 1 -4.38 12.45 -34.54
C MET A 1 -3.71 11.31 -33.81
N PRO A 2 -2.40 11.35 -33.54
CA PRO A 2 -1.76 10.32 -32.73
C PRO A 2 -2.42 10.37 -31.34
N LYS A 3 -2.94 9.22 -30.89
CA LYS A 3 -3.39 9.07 -29.50
C LYS A 3 -2.12 9.13 -28.66
N ASP A 4 -1.86 10.27 -28.02
CA ASP A 4 -0.78 10.35 -27.05
C ASP A 4 -0.98 9.25 -26.00
N VAL A 5 0.08 8.47 -25.76
CA VAL A 5 0.07 7.42 -24.75
C VAL A 5 -0.29 8.10 -23.42
N PRO A 6 -1.32 7.63 -22.70
CA PRO A 6 -1.66 8.18 -21.39
C PRO A 6 -0.41 8.20 -20.53
N LYS A 7 0.01 9.40 -20.10
CA LYS A 7 1.13 9.52 -19.16
C LYS A 7 0.76 8.67 -17.94
N PRO A 8 1.63 7.75 -17.49
CA PRO A 8 1.33 6.98 -16.29
C PRO A 8 1.07 7.98 -15.16
N THR A 9 -0.08 7.85 -14.51
CA THR A 9 -0.48 8.68 -13.36
C THR A 9 0.61 8.53 -12.31
N CYS A 10 1.55 9.48 -12.32
CA CYS A 10 2.85 9.29 -11.72
C CYS A 10 2.76 9.47 -10.20
N CYS A 11 3.38 8.52 -9.52
CA CYS A 11 3.69 8.38 -8.11
C CYS A 11 3.18 9.45 -7.12
N ILE A 12 2.39 9.01 -6.15
CA ILE A 12 2.09 9.75 -4.92
C ILE A 12 3.39 9.91 -4.13
N ARG A 13 3.72 11.15 -3.77
CA ARG A 13 4.94 11.54 -3.04
C ARG A 13 4.61 12.60 -2.01
N ASP A 14 5.38 12.65 -0.93
CA ASP A 14 5.39 13.80 -0.04
C ASP A 14 6.13 14.96 -0.73
N PRO A 15 5.50 16.14 -0.91
CA PRO A 15 6.14 17.28 -1.57
C PRO A 15 7.30 17.88 -0.76
N SER A 16 7.35 17.62 0.55
CA SER A 16 8.34 18.13 1.49
C SER A 16 9.45 17.12 1.80
N ARG A 17 9.22 15.82 1.57
CA ARG A 17 10.16 14.75 1.96
C ARG A 17 10.29 13.69 0.86
N ALA A 18 11.51 13.35 0.49
CA ALA A 18 11.78 12.26 -0.45
C ALA A 18 11.56 10.86 0.15
N VAL A 19 11.62 10.76 1.49
CA VAL A 19 11.43 9.52 2.24
C VAL A 19 10.53 9.83 3.43
N VAL A 20 9.45 9.07 3.56
CA VAL A 20 8.62 9.05 4.74
C VAL A 20 9.25 8.11 5.75
N THR A 21 9.37 8.54 7.00
CA THR A 21 9.96 7.78 8.09
C THR A 21 9.03 7.77 9.28
N GLY A 22 9.08 6.69 10.06
CA GLY A 22 8.16 6.41 11.13
C GLY A 22 8.74 5.56 12.25
N HIS A 23 7.84 5.08 13.12
CA HIS A 23 8.19 4.19 14.23
C HIS A 23 8.70 2.82 13.74
N TYR A 24 9.46 2.11 14.60
CA TYR A 24 9.98 0.76 14.33
C TYR A 24 10.77 0.65 13.02
N GLY A 25 11.55 1.67 12.70
CA GLY A 25 12.36 1.71 11.48
C GLY A 25 11.55 1.85 10.19
N THR A 26 10.24 2.09 10.28
CA THR A 26 9.35 2.23 9.14
C THR A 26 9.83 3.34 8.23
N ARG A 27 10.02 3.03 6.95
CA ARG A 27 10.31 4.03 5.92
C ARG A 27 9.90 3.56 4.55
N PHE A 28 9.53 4.49 3.69
CA PHE A 28 9.26 4.27 2.27
C PHE A 28 9.35 5.60 1.53
N SER A 29 9.49 5.56 0.20
CA SER A 29 9.77 6.74 -0.61
C SER A 29 8.52 7.27 -1.31
N SER A 30 8.07 6.57 -2.34
CA SER A 30 6.89 6.94 -3.12
C SER A 30 5.98 5.76 -3.40
N ILE A 31 4.72 6.08 -3.69
CA ILE A 31 3.70 5.09 -4.00
C ILE A 31 3.31 5.27 -5.46
N ALA A 32 3.62 4.31 -6.32
CA ALA A 32 3.15 4.31 -7.71
C ALA A 32 1.80 3.60 -7.81
N ILE A 33 0.84 4.22 -8.50
CA ILE A 33 -0.46 3.62 -8.76
C ILE A 33 -0.33 2.72 -9.98
N ILE A 34 -0.55 1.43 -9.79
CA ILE A 34 -0.48 0.46 -10.89
C ILE A 34 -1.85 0.33 -11.57
N ASP A 35 -2.92 0.21 -10.77
CA ASP A 35 -4.31 0.18 -11.22
C ASP A 35 -5.23 0.66 -10.09
N ALA A 36 -6.54 0.64 -10.33
CA ALA A 36 -7.54 1.15 -9.40
C ALA A 36 -7.49 0.50 -8.01
N GLN A 37 -6.91 -0.69 -7.83
CA GLN A 37 -6.79 -1.37 -6.54
C GLN A 37 -5.36 -1.74 -6.16
N THR A 38 -4.38 -1.58 -7.05
CA THR A 38 -3.01 -2.07 -6.85
C THR A 38 -2.01 -0.93 -6.88
N LEU A 39 -1.12 -0.94 -5.89
CA LEU A 39 -0.13 0.09 -5.64
C LEU A 39 1.25 -0.53 -5.46
N LEU A 40 2.30 0.19 -5.84
CA LEU A 40 3.69 -0.16 -5.59
C LEU A 40 4.25 0.81 -4.55
N ILE A 41 4.60 0.33 -3.37
CA ILE A 41 5.29 1.10 -2.34
C ILE A 41 6.79 0.88 -2.50
N GLN A 42 7.53 1.95 -2.79
CA GLN A 42 8.95 1.87 -3.11
C GLN A 42 9.84 2.05 -1.90
N LYS A 43 10.94 1.27 -1.85
CA LYS A 43 11.95 1.35 -0.79
C LYS A 43 11.38 1.12 0.61
N PHE A 44 10.45 0.19 0.72
CA PHE A 44 9.80 -0.15 1.97
C PHE A 44 10.79 -0.81 2.92
N THR A 45 10.81 -0.34 4.16
CA THR A 45 11.55 -0.94 5.26
C THR A 45 10.70 -0.86 6.52
N ILE A 46 10.74 -1.91 7.33
CA ILE A 46 10.20 -1.94 8.69
C ILE A 46 10.93 -3.02 9.49
N GLU A 47 11.13 -2.78 10.79
CA GLU A 47 11.52 -3.80 11.76
C GLU A 47 10.26 -4.52 12.25
N GLY A 48 9.65 -5.34 11.39
CA GLY A 48 8.34 -5.97 11.61
C GLY A 48 8.28 -6.87 12.84
N SER A 49 9.43 -7.36 13.33
CA SER A 49 9.49 -8.16 14.56
C SER A 49 9.15 -7.41 15.84
N LYS A 50 9.19 -6.07 15.84
CA LYS A 50 8.95 -5.22 17.03
C LYS A 50 7.48 -4.81 17.24
N PRO A 51 6.74 -4.32 16.24
CA PRO A 51 5.37 -3.91 16.46
C PRO A 51 4.46 -5.12 16.72
N PRO A 52 3.47 -4.99 17.61
CA PRO A 52 2.60 -6.10 17.98
C PRO A 52 1.59 -6.46 16.88
N ASP A 53 1.17 -5.49 16.06
CA ASP A 53 0.14 -5.70 15.03
C ASP A 53 0.24 -4.69 13.88
N ALA A 54 1.33 -4.73 13.11
CA ALA A 54 1.57 -3.82 11.98
C ALA A 54 0.90 -4.27 10.67
N TRP A 55 0.33 -3.33 9.92
CA TRP A 55 -0.36 -3.57 8.65
C TRP A 55 -0.07 -2.47 7.63
N ILE A 56 -0.16 -2.79 6.33
CA ILE A 56 -0.43 -1.75 5.34
C ILE A 56 -1.93 -1.47 5.40
N TYR A 57 -2.29 -0.21 5.57
CA TYR A 57 -3.63 0.23 5.88
C TYR A 57 -3.99 1.44 5.03
N ALA A 58 -5.21 1.50 4.52
CA ALA A 58 -5.64 2.61 3.67
C ALA A 58 -7.10 2.98 3.95
N GLY A 59 -7.39 4.27 3.93
CA GLY A 59 -8.66 4.77 4.42
C GLY A 59 -8.92 6.23 4.11
N ARG A 60 -9.97 6.78 4.72
CA ARG A 60 -10.46 8.13 4.49
C ARG A 60 -10.71 8.85 5.81
N GLY A 61 -10.49 10.17 5.86
CA GLY A 61 -10.66 10.95 7.08
C GLY A 61 -9.49 10.72 8.05
N GLU A 62 -9.79 10.71 9.35
CA GLU A 62 -8.76 10.52 10.39
C GLU A 62 -8.15 9.11 10.30
N ILE A 63 -6.83 9.02 10.49
CA ILE A 63 -6.09 7.75 10.51
C ILE A 63 -6.32 7.07 11.86
N ASN A 64 -7.30 6.18 11.90
CA ASN A 64 -7.64 5.38 13.08
C ASN A 64 -8.17 3.99 12.66
N GLN A 65 -8.44 3.14 13.66
CA GLN A 65 -8.87 1.76 13.45
C GLN A 65 -10.22 1.60 12.71
N GLU A 66 -11.08 2.62 12.73
CA GLU A 66 -12.43 2.56 12.16
C GLU A 66 -12.48 3.02 10.69
N ASN A 67 -11.53 3.89 10.31
CA ASN A 67 -11.57 4.63 9.06
C ASN A 67 -10.74 4.03 7.91
N GLY A 68 -10.17 2.84 8.09
CA GLY A 68 -9.37 2.18 7.06
C GLY A 68 -9.64 0.69 6.88
N LYS A 69 -8.96 0.13 5.89
CA LYS A 69 -8.97 -1.30 5.57
C LYS A 69 -7.55 -1.82 5.42
N LYS A 70 -7.33 -3.07 5.84
CA LYS A 70 -6.07 -3.79 5.70
C LYS A 70 -5.85 -4.13 4.22
N ALA A 71 -4.72 -3.71 3.68
CA ALA A 71 -4.29 -4.02 2.32
C ALA A 71 -3.48 -5.31 2.31
N PHE A 72 -3.54 -6.04 1.21
CA PHE A 72 -2.83 -7.29 0.99
C PHE A 72 -1.48 -7.02 0.32
N ILE A 73 -0.38 -7.49 0.90
CA ILE A 73 0.93 -7.48 0.25
C ILE A 73 0.98 -8.66 -0.72
N LEU A 74 1.03 -8.39 -2.03
CA LEU A 74 1.03 -9.44 -3.05
C LEU A 74 2.29 -10.30 -3.00
N GLY A 75 2.11 -11.61 -3.12
CA GLY A 75 3.16 -12.62 -2.94
C GLY A 75 3.40 -13.00 -1.47
N ARG A 76 2.75 -12.31 -0.53
CA ARG A 76 2.83 -12.59 0.91
C ARG A 76 1.47 -12.94 1.49
N ASP A 77 0.44 -12.16 1.14
CA ASP A 77 -0.93 -12.34 1.63
C ASP A 77 -1.83 -13.03 0.60
N THR A 78 -2.75 -13.86 1.10
CA THR A 78 -3.89 -14.41 0.36
C THR A 78 -5.19 -14.23 1.18
N PRO A 79 -6.38 -14.39 0.58
CA PRO A 79 -7.63 -14.35 1.35
C PRO A 79 -7.68 -15.33 2.53
N GLU A 80 -7.03 -16.49 2.40
CA GLU A 80 -6.92 -17.52 3.43
C GLU A 80 -5.78 -17.25 4.42
N HIS A 81 -4.88 -16.31 4.09
CA HIS A 81 -3.64 -16.07 4.79
C HIS A 81 -3.29 -14.57 4.78
N HIS A 82 -3.88 -13.82 5.71
CA HIS A 82 -3.69 -12.37 5.83
C HIS A 82 -3.39 -12.00 7.28
N CYS A 83 -2.14 -11.67 7.56
CA CYS A 83 -1.62 -11.51 8.92
C CYS A 83 -0.81 -10.24 9.11
N SER A 84 -0.55 -9.82 10.34
CA SER A 84 0.28 -8.64 10.58
C SER A 84 1.71 -8.86 10.10
N ILE A 85 2.35 -7.77 9.68
CA ILE A 85 3.75 -7.75 9.26
C ILE A 85 4.60 -8.06 10.49
N ARG A 86 5.30 -9.19 10.46
CA ARG A 86 6.19 -9.65 11.54
C ARG A 86 7.61 -9.91 11.10
N GLU A 87 7.81 -9.94 9.79
CA GLU A 87 9.09 -10.05 9.13
C GLU A 87 9.69 -8.67 8.90
N ASP A 88 11.02 -8.59 8.98
CA ASP A 88 11.73 -7.36 8.65
C ASP A 88 11.81 -7.20 7.12
N TRP A 89 11.69 -5.96 6.66
CA TRP A 89 11.87 -5.55 5.26
C TRP A 89 12.96 -4.50 5.22
N ALA A 90 13.81 -4.51 4.19
CA ALA A 90 14.92 -3.57 4.09
C ALA A 90 15.14 -3.10 2.65
N ASP A 91 14.73 -1.87 2.37
CA ASP A 91 14.84 -1.20 1.06
C ASP A 91 14.26 -2.04 -0.09
N GLU A 92 13.09 -2.64 0.14
CA GLU A 92 12.42 -3.52 -0.82
C GLU A 92 11.18 -2.84 -1.41
N ASP A 93 10.93 -3.05 -2.69
CA ASP A 93 9.69 -2.62 -3.33
C ASP A 93 8.59 -3.66 -3.08
N ILE A 94 7.46 -3.22 -2.51
CA ILE A 94 6.31 -4.10 -2.23
C ILE A 94 5.12 -3.68 -3.06
N VAL A 95 4.40 -4.67 -3.59
CA VAL A 95 3.14 -4.44 -4.29
C VAL A 95 2.01 -4.76 -3.35
N VAL A 96 1.11 -3.81 -3.17
CA VAL A 96 -0.03 -3.92 -2.27
C VAL A 96 -1.33 -3.80 -3.04
N ARG A 97 -2.31 -4.61 -2.66
CA ARG A 97 -3.68 -4.54 -3.15
C ARG A 97 -4.56 -3.99 -2.03
N LEU A 98 -5.32 -2.96 -2.35
CA LEU A 98 -6.30 -2.37 -1.43
C LEU A 98 -7.35 -3.40 -1.01
N GLY A 99 -8.03 -3.10 0.10
CA GLY A 99 -9.05 -3.99 0.64
C GLY A 99 -10.20 -4.23 -0.33
N GLU A 100 -11.03 -5.24 -0.04
CA GLU A 100 -12.18 -5.55 -0.87
C GLU A 100 -13.10 -4.34 -1.06
N TYR A 101 -13.53 -4.13 -2.31
CA TYR A 101 -14.33 -2.98 -2.77
C TYR A 101 -13.72 -1.61 -2.47
N GLN A 102 -12.41 -1.52 -2.24
CA GLN A 102 -11.71 -0.25 -2.07
C GLN A 102 -10.85 0.03 -3.30
N THR A 103 -10.91 1.26 -3.81
CA THR A 103 -10.07 1.75 -4.90
C THR A 103 -9.19 2.91 -4.44
N VAL A 104 -8.23 3.29 -5.26
CA VAL A 104 -7.35 4.44 -5.01
C VAL A 104 -8.09 5.77 -4.91
N TYR A 105 -9.32 5.84 -5.39
CA TYR A 105 -10.16 7.02 -5.28
C TYR A 105 -11.02 7.04 -4.02
N ASP A 106 -11.18 5.90 -3.34
CA ASP A 106 -11.94 5.77 -2.10
C ASP A 106 -11.10 6.10 -0.86
N ILE A 107 -9.80 6.39 -1.05
CA ILE A 107 -8.82 6.60 0.01
C ILE A 107 -8.22 8.01 -0.04
N GLU A 108 -7.95 8.55 1.15
CA GLU A 108 -7.25 9.82 1.34
C GLU A 108 -5.84 9.62 1.91
N TRP A 109 -5.49 8.41 2.32
CA TRP A 109 -4.17 8.07 2.84
C TRP A 109 -3.86 6.58 2.72
N ILE A 110 -2.56 6.28 2.71
CA ILE A 110 -2.00 4.93 2.87
C ILE A 110 -0.96 5.01 3.99
N SER A 111 -1.07 4.12 4.97
CA SER A 111 -0.31 4.12 6.21
C SER A 111 0.28 2.74 6.48
N VAL A 112 1.43 2.74 7.15
CA VAL A 112 1.87 1.62 7.97
C VAL A 112 1.30 1.83 9.35
N PHE A 113 0.37 0.98 9.75
CA PHE A 113 -0.49 1.22 10.90
C PHE A 113 -0.43 0.07 11.91
N CYS A 114 -0.35 0.39 13.20
CA CYS A 114 -0.53 -0.59 14.27
C CYS A 114 -2.00 -0.66 14.64
N TYR A 115 -2.65 -1.75 14.25
CA TYR A 115 -4.10 -1.89 14.42
C TYR A 115 -4.51 -2.05 15.90
N ASN A 116 -3.83 -2.90 16.66
CA ASN A 116 -4.13 -3.10 18.10
C ASN A 116 -4.03 -1.85 18.99
N TYR A 117 -3.19 -0.88 18.63
CA TYR A 117 -2.97 0.33 19.44
C TYR A 117 -3.49 1.60 18.75
N SER A 118 -4.07 1.47 17.55
CA SER A 118 -4.51 2.58 16.70
C SER A 118 -3.44 3.67 16.50
N VAL A 119 -2.20 3.26 16.19
CA VAL A 119 -1.06 4.17 15.98
C VAL A 119 -0.61 4.16 14.53
N ASP A 120 -0.53 5.34 13.92
CA ASP A 120 0.12 5.55 12.63
C ASP A 120 1.64 5.55 12.79
N PHE A 121 2.34 4.65 12.09
CA PHE A 121 3.80 4.69 12.06
C PHE A 121 4.30 5.68 11.04
N ALA A 122 3.71 5.66 9.84
CA ALA A 122 4.04 6.54 8.74
C ALA A 122 2.99 6.41 7.63
N HIS A 123 2.55 7.54 7.08
CA HIS A 123 1.58 7.58 6.00
C HIS A 123 1.98 8.53 4.86
N LEU A 124 1.38 8.31 3.70
CA LEU A 124 1.30 9.30 2.62
C LEU A 124 -0.15 9.65 2.34
N PRO A 125 -0.47 10.94 2.19
CA PRO A 125 -1.79 11.35 1.72
C PRO A 125 -1.97 10.97 0.25
N VAL A 126 -3.18 10.55 -0.09
CA VAL A 126 -3.62 10.22 -1.44
C VAL A 126 -4.72 11.21 -1.82
N LYS A 127 -4.58 11.86 -2.98
CA LYS A 127 -5.59 12.77 -3.51
C LYS A 127 -5.69 12.56 -5.01
N LEU A 128 -6.70 11.80 -5.43
CA LEU A 128 -6.99 11.55 -6.84
C LEU A 128 -8.38 12.07 -7.18
N ASP A 129 -8.50 12.61 -8.38
CA ASP A 129 -9.76 13.10 -8.94
C ASP A 129 -10.15 12.20 -10.11
N HIS A 130 -11.29 11.50 -10.01
CA HIS A 130 -11.81 10.62 -11.07
C HIS A 130 -11.96 11.30 -12.44
N THR A 131 -12.07 12.63 -12.49
CA THR A 131 -12.24 13.40 -13.73
C THR A 131 -10.92 13.80 -14.38
N ARG A 132 -9.80 13.74 -13.64
CA ARG A 132 -8.48 14.21 -14.08
C ARG A 132 -7.45 13.10 -14.11
N ASP A 133 -7.50 12.20 -13.13
CA ASP A 133 -6.57 11.13 -12.93
C ASP A 133 -7.18 9.84 -13.45
N PHE A 134 -6.88 9.49 -14.70
CA PHE A 134 -7.36 8.26 -15.32
C PHE A 134 -6.48 7.08 -14.92
N VAL A 135 -6.91 6.34 -13.89
CA VAL A 135 -6.23 5.13 -13.42
C VAL A 135 -6.83 3.92 -14.14
N PRO A 136 -6.00 2.99 -14.66
CA PRO A 136 -6.50 1.76 -15.26
C PRO A 136 -7.40 0.97 -14.30
N ALA A 137 -8.46 0.37 -14.83
CA ALA A 137 -9.30 -0.53 -14.04
C ALA A 137 -8.50 -1.73 -13.53
N TYR A 138 -8.85 -2.21 -12.34
CA TYR A 138 -8.33 -3.49 -11.85
C TYR A 138 -8.96 -4.64 -12.65
N LEU A 139 -8.11 -5.46 -13.26
CA LEU A 139 -8.52 -6.64 -14.02
C LEU A 139 -7.96 -7.90 -13.34
N PRO A 140 -8.76 -8.62 -12.53
CA PRO A 140 -8.26 -9.77 -11.75
C PRO A 140 -7.70 -10.88 -12.64
N GLU A 141 -8.27 -11.08 -13.82
CA GLU A 141 -7.94 -12.21 -14.70
C GLU A 141 -6.53 -12.16 -15.32
N PHE A 142 -5.92 -10.97 -15.38
CA PHE A 142 -4.59 -10.79 -15.99
C PHE A 142 -3.44 -10.69 -14.97
N ARG A 143 -3.72 -10.78 -13.65
CA ARG A 143 -2.72 -10.49 -12.60
C ARG A 143 -2.39 -11.63 -11.66
N THR A 144 -3.03 -12.78 -11.80
CA THR A 144 -2.63 -14.04 -11.14
C THR A 144 -1.25 -14.55 -11.62
N MET A 145 -0.67 -13.91 -12.65
CA MET A 145 0.54 -14.37 -13.36
C MET A 145 1.81 -13.52 -13.12
N ALA A 146 1.76 -12.44 -12.33
CA ALA A 146 2.97 -11.66 -12.06
C ALA A 146 3.88 -12.40 -11.06
N PRO A 147 5.21 -12.45 -11.29
CA PRO A 147 6.13 -13.23 -10.48
C PRO A 147 6.44 -12.48 -9.18
N PHE A 148 5.45 -12.36 -8.30
CA PHE A 148 5.71 -11.87 -6.95
C PHE A 148 6.47 -12.96 -6.22
N ARG A 149 7.67 -12.61 -5.71
CA ARG A 149 8.51 -13.55 -4.96
C ARG A 149 7.73 -14.02 -3.74
N GLU A 150 7.31 -15.28 -3.77
CA GLU A 150 6.43 -15.84 -2.76
C GLU A 150 7.12 -15.85 -1.38
N ARG A 151 6.55 -15.14 -0.41
CA ARG A 151 6.97 -15.15 0.99
C ARG A 151 5.97 -15.97 1.80
N LYS A 152 6.08 -17.30 1.71
CA LYS A 152 5.31 -18.24 2.55
C LYS A 152 5.87 -18.27 3.97
N ARG A 153 5.35 -17.44 4.89
CA ARG A 153 5.57 -17.61 6.34
C ARG A 153 4.23 -17.84 7.02
N LYS A 154 4.14 -18.82 7.93
CA LYS A 154 2.89 -19.10 8.64
C LYS A 154 2.51 -17.91 9.54
N CYS A 155 1.23 -17.56 9.53
CA CYS A 155 0.61 -16.75 10.55
C CYS A 155 0.78 -17.49 11.87
N ALA A 156 1.43 -16.85 12.85
CA ALA A 156 1.62 -17.41 14.18
C ALA A 156 0.72 -16.69 15.18
#